data_AF-A0A0C3AGV9-F1
#
_entry.id   AF-A0A0C3AGV9-F1
#
_cell.length_a   1.000
_cell.length_b   1.000
_cell.length_c   1.000
_cell.angle_alpha   90.00
_cell.angle_beta   90.00
_cell.angle_gamma   90.00
#
_symmetry.space_group_name_H-M   'P 1'
#
loop_
_entity.id
_entity.type
_entity.pdbx_description
1 polymer ?
#
loop_
_entity_poly.entity_id
_entity_poly.type
_entity_poly.pdbx_seq_one_letter_code
_entity_poly.pdbx_strand_id
1 'polypeptide(L)'
;MLSLGSFYEEPSKYIFYDNSVWTLLFGLETSPITLALCYVVALVILAMCIGCTVMIEKKTGSHLNLLFLRTGLGILAGVLYLDVVFAKHLAGHRHFESGSTTIGLYGLLKTWELCLAPLLDGAPLPKWLRSVPNSRAVQNGTSKTEHRPLKKDIRPEHPKTALGYSLDLITNLRGVSWLGDRHFDFLPNSVVAEQASTPAKPAFIRDRLVHFLLVCACYDVCDTITKSQRWLKVENLVQSLPDDSFTMSSPHSPAFAHQVTTRPFYEQAIFVLIVAVTTQLSLETFYTLLAVICVGVFNVSPKAFPHFFSSPLSFHTDSVR
;
A
#
# COMPACT_ATOMS: atom_id res chain seq x y z
N MET A 1 24.75 -24.98 43.68
CA MET A 1 24.93 -23.62 43.13
C MET A 1 25.71 -23.74 41.84
N LEU A 2 25.00 -23.93 40.73
CA LEU A 2 25.59 -23.97 39.39
C LEU A 2 25.57 -22.55 38.84
N SER A 3 26.77 -22.01 38.62
CA SER A 3 26.98 -20.71 37.97
C SER A 3 26.46 -20.79 36.54
N LEU A 4 25.35 -20.12 36.27
CA LEU A 4 24.89 -19.79 34.92
C LEU A 4 25.89 -18.79 34.34
N GLY A 5 26.95 -19.32 33.75
CA GLY A 5 27.89 -18.56 32.93
C GLY A 5 27.12 -17.92 31.78
N SER A 6 26.91 -16.61 31.92
CA SER A 6 26.44 -15.71 30.88
C SER A 6 27.44 -15.75 29.72
N PHE A 7 27.23 -16.65 28.75
CA PHE A 7 27.80 -16.57 27.41
C PHE A 7 27.12 -15.40 26.69
N TYR A 8 27.55 -14.18 27.00
CA TYR A 8 27.48 -13.08 26.04
C TYR A 8 28.67 -13.30 25.09
N GLU A 9 28.45 -14.11 24.05
CA GLU A 9 29.33 -14.05 22.89
C GLU A 9 29.26 -12.63 22.34
N GLU A 10 30.43 -11.98 22.24
CA GLU A 10 30.56 -10.73 21.50
C GLU A 10 29.97 -10.94 20.10
N PRO A 11 29.02 -10.09 19.64
CA PRO A 11 28.53 -10.17 18.28
C PRO A 11 29.73 -9.95 17.36
N SER A 12 30.20 -11.04 16.79
CA SER A 12 31.27 -11.06 15.81
C SER A 12 31.00 -9.99 14.76
N LYS A 13 32.02 -9.15 14.52
CA LYS A 13 32.08 -8.10 13.50
C LYS A 13 31.95 -8.72 12.11
N TYR A 14 30.78 -9.21 11.75
CA TYR A 14 30.44 -9.35 10.35
C TYR A 14 30.25 -7.92 9.84
N ILE A 15 31.21 -7.49 9.02
CA ILE A 15 31.08 -6.28 8.19
C ILE A 15 29.99 -6.60 7.17
N PHE A 16 28.74 -6.58 7.63
CA PHE A 16 27.60 -6.50 6.74
C PHE A 16 27.66 -5.10 6.17
N TYR A 17 27.85 -5.00 4.85
CA TYR A 17 27.64 -3.75 4.16
C TYR A 17 26.17 -3.38 4.34
N ASP A 18 25.94 -2.42 5.23
CA ASP A 18 24.64 -1.80 5.46
C ASP A 18 24.32 -0.99 4.20
N ASN A 19 23.71 -1.65 3.23
CA ASN A 19 23.40 -1.07 1.93
C ASN A 19 22.10 -0.26 2.00
N SER A 20 21.96 0.60 3.02
CA SER A 20 20.87 1.57 3.02
C SER A 20 21.25 2.80 2.21
N VAL A 21 20.27 3.46 1.61
CA VAL A 21 20.44 4.73 0.89
C VAL A 21 21.11 5.77 1.80
N TRP A 22 20.74 5.81 3.08
CA TRP A 22 21.30 6.76 4.05
C TRP A 22 22.73 6.43 4.45
N THR A 23 23.07 5.14 4.53
CA THR A 23 24.45 4.71 4.77
C THR A 23 25.33 5.08 3.59
N LEU A 24 24.85 4.85 2.36
CA LEU A 24 25.60 5.16 1.15
C LEU A 24 25.79 6.67 0.93
N LEU A 25 24.77 7.48 1.21
CA LEU A 25 24.81 8.92 0.98
C LEU A 25 25.47 9.70 2.12
N PHE A 26 25.26 9.27 3.38
CA PHE A 26 25.60 10.07 4.55
C PHE A 26 26.39 9.29 5.62
N GLY A 27 26.68 8.01 5.40
CA GLY A 27 27.32 7.17 6.42
C GLY A 27 26.45 6.93 7.65
N LEU A 28 25.13 7.10 7.55
CA LEU A 28 24.21 6.86 8.66
C LEU A 28 23.98 5.36 8.86
N GLU A 29 24.06 4.91 10.10
CA GLU A 29 23.76 3.52 10.47
C GLU A 29 22.27 3.22 10.33
N THR A 30 21.95 1.98 9.94
CA THR A 30 20.56 1.55 9.85
C THR A 30 19.91 1.53 11.23
N SER A 31 18.85 2.32 11.38
CA SER A 31 18.14 2.51 12.64
C SER A 31 16.66 2.82 12.39
N PRO A 32 15.79 2.71 13.43
CA PRO A 32 14.40 3.13 13.34
C PRO A 32 14.24 4.60 12.90
N ILE A 33 15.21 5.46 13.24
CA ILE A 33 15.24 6.87 12.81
C ILE A 33 15.45 6.96 11.30
N THR A 34 16.44 6.26 10.74
CA THR A 34 16.66 6.23 9.29
C THR A 34 15.45 5.68 8.53
N LEU A 35 14.76 4.66 9.08
CA LEU A 35 13.52 4.14 8.53
C LEU A 35 12.40 5.19 8.50
N ALA A 36 12.18 5.88 9.62
CA ALA A 36 11.21 6.97 9.70
C ALA A 36 11.56 8.08 8.69
N LEU A 37 12.84 8.37 8.52
CA LEU A 37 13.33 9.36 7.58
C LEU A 37 13.09 8.91 6.12
N CYS A 38 13.33 7.64 5.78
CA CYS A 38 12.92 7.06 4.48
C CYS A 38 11.45 7.33 4.21
N TYR A 39 10.56 7.01 5.17
CA TYR A 39 9.12 7.21 4.99
C TYR A 39 8.74 8.66 4.75
N VAL A 40 9.20 9.56 5.62
CA VAL A 40 8.85 10.97 5.55
C VAL A 40 9.35 11.57 4.23
N VAL A 41 10.60 11.29 3.85
CA VAL A 41 11.17 11.82 2.60
C VAL A 41 10.48 11.22 1.39
N ALA A 42 10.22 9.91 1.36
CA ALA A 42 9.48 9.28 0.26
C ALA A 42 8.07 9.86 0.11
N LEU A 43 7.34 10.08 1.21
CA LEU A 43 6.01 10.71 1.20
C LEU A 43 6.05 12.16 0.71
N VAL A 44 7.05 12.93 1.12
CA VAL A 44 7.23 14.32 0.64
C VAL A 44 7.51 14.33 -0.87
N ILE A 45 8.38 13.45 -1.35
CA ILE A 45 8.69 13.35 -2.78
C ILE A 45 7.44 12.92 -3.56
N LEU A 46 6.67 11.95 -3.05
CA LEU A 46 5.41 11.53 -3.66
C LEU A 46 4.42 12.71 -3.76
N ALA A 47 4.29 13.51 -2.68
CA ALA A 47 3.47 14.71 -2.70
C ALA A 47 3.95 15.74 -3.74
N MET A 48 5.27 15.89 -3.92
CA MET A 48 5.84 16.73 -4.98
C MET A 48 5.54 16.19 -6.39
N CYS A 49 5.62 14.87 -6.61
CA CYS A 49 5.22 14.25 -7.87
C CYS A 49 3.78 14.59 -8.24
N ILE A 50 2.89 14.57 -7.25
CA ILE A 50 1.47 14.89 -7.45
C ILE A 50 1.27 16.38 -7.68
N GLY A 51 2.03 17.23 -6.99
CA GLY A 51 2.10 18.66 -7.31
C GLY A 51 2.46 18.90 -8.77
N CYS A 52 3.44 18.14 -9.30
CA CYS A 52 3.78 18.17 -10.72
C CYS A 52 2.62 17.71 -11.60
N THR A 53 1.95 16.60 -11.26
CA THR A 53 0.73 16.14 -11.97
C THR A 53 -0.34 17.23 -12.06
N VAL A 54 -0.59 17.93 -10.94
CA VAL A 54 -1.57 19.03 -10.90
C VAL A 54 -1.13 20.21 -11.77
N MET A 55 0.15 20.58 -11.74
CA MET A 55 0.68 21.66 -12.59
C MET A 55 0.59 21.32 -14.08
N ILE A 56 0.85 20.05 -14.44
CA ILE A 56 0.69 19.53 -15.80
C ILE A 56 -0.77 19.65 -16.23
N GLU A 57 -1.72 19.20 -15.40
CA GLU A 57 -3.17 19.28 -15.69
C GLU A 57 -3.66 20.73 -15.80
N LYS A 58 -3.11 21.64 -14.99
CA LYS A 58 -3.36 23.10 -15.10
C LYS A 58 -2.74 23.72 -16.36
N LYS A 59 -1.93 22.97 -17.12
CA LYS A 59 -1.12 23.48 -18.25
C LYS A 59 -0.23 24.67 -17.83
N THR A 60 0.28 24.65 -16.61
CA THR A 60 1.14 25.71 -16.09
C THR A 60 2.60 25.35 -16.34
N GLY A 61 3.30 26.11 -17.18
CA GLY A 61 4.74 25.91 -17.46
C GLY A 61 5.05 24.92 -18.59
N SER A 62 6.33 24.56 -18.72
CA SER A 62 6.79 23.60 -19.73
C SER A 62 6.37 22.19 -19.35
N HIS A 63 5.41 21.62 -20.09
CA HIS A 63 4.87 20.28 -19.88
C HIS A 63 5.97 19.21 -19.81
N LEU A 64 6.97 19.30 -20.69
CA LEU A 64 8.08 18.35 -20.72
C LEU A 64 8.95 18.43 -19.46
N ASN A 65 9.29 19.64 -19.00
CA ASN A 65 10.13 19.80 -17.81
C ASN A 65 9.44 19.26 -16.56
N LEU A 66 8.13 19.51 -16.42
CA LEU A 66 7.34 18.98 -15.32
C LEU A 66 7.19 17.47 -15.38
N LEU A 67 7.08 16.91 -16.58
CA LEU A 67 7.05 15.47 -16.79
C LEU A 67 8.37 14.83 -16.34
N PHE A 68 9.51 15.33 -16.82
CA PHE A 68 10.83 14.84 -16.41
C PHE A 68 11.08 14.99 -14.91
N LEU A 69 10.70 16.13 -14.33
CA LEU A 69 10.81 16.36 -12.88
C LEU A 69 9.98 15.33 -12.10
N ARG A 70 8.72 15.11 -12.50
CA ARG A 70 7.85 14.09 -11.89
C ARG A 70 8.44 12.69 -12.02
N THR A 71 8.99 12.32 -13.18
CA THR A 71 9.63 11.02 -13.39
C THR A 71 10.85 10.84 -12.48
N GLY A 72 11.73 11.86 -12.42
CA GLY A 72 12.93 11.81 -11.58
C GLY A 72 12.59 11.71 -10.09
N LEU A 73 11.62 12.49 -9.63
CA LEU A 73 11.08 12.39 -8.27
C LEU A 73 10.46 11.00 -8.02
N GLY A 74 9.71 10.45 -8.98
CA GLY A 74 9.15 9.10 -8.87
C GLY A 74 10.21 8.01 -8.74
N ILE A 75 11.31 8.09 -9.51
CA ILE A 75 12.44 7.15 -9.37
C ILE A 75 13.06 7.27 -7.98
N LEU A 76 13.29 8.50 -7.50
CA LEU A 76 13.87 8.74 -6.18
C LEU A 76 12.99 8.20 -5.04
N ALA A 77 11.68 8.45 -5.09
CA ALA A 77 10.73 7.88 -4.13
C ALA A 77 10.72 6.35 -4.21
N GLY A 78 10.79 5.77 -5.42
CA GLY A 78 10.89 4.33 -5.61
C GLY A 78 12.13 3.74 -4.94
N VAL A 79 13.29 4.38 -5.07
CA VAL A 79 14.53 3.97 -4.39
C VAL A 79 14.38 4.00 -2.87
N LEU A 80 13.76 5.05 -2.31
CA LEU A 80 13.53 5.13 -0.86
C LEU A 80 12.53 4.09 -0.35
N TYR A 81 11.48 3.79 -1.13
CA TYR A 81 10.55 2.71 -0.77
C TYR A 81 11.20 1.32 -0.89
N LEU A 82 12.10 1.12 -1.85
CA LEU A 82 12.91 -0.10 -1.92
C LEU A 82 13.87 -0.20 -0.72
N ASP A 83 14.43 0.92 -0.26
CA ASP A 83 15.25 0.98 0.97
C ASP A 83 14.44 0.52 2.18
N VAL A 84 13.21 1.03 2.35
CA VAL A 84 12.28 0.58 3.40
C VAL A 84 12.05 -0.94 3.36
N VAL A 85 11.94 -1.52 2.17
CA VAL A 85 11.64 -2.95 1.98
C VAL A 85 12.85 -3.84 2.22
N PHE A 86 14.03 -3.42 1.75
CA PHE A 86 15.20 -4.30 1.66
C PHE A 86 16.32 -3.95 2.65
N ALA A 87 16.39 -2.71 3.15
CA ALA A 87 17.41 -2.31 4.10
C ALA A 87 17.13 -2.87 5.50
N LYS A 88 18.20 -3.16 6.23
CA LYS A 88 18.16 -3.81 7.54
C LYS A 88 17.87 -2.84 8.68
N HIS A 89 16.97 -1.88 8.50
CA HIS A 89 16.63 -0.87 9.51
C HIS A 89 16.25 -1.45 10.89
N LEU A 90 15.86 -2.72 10.94
CA LEU A 90 15.39 -3.41 12.13
C LEU A 90 16.09 -4.78 12.34
N ALA A 91 17.30 -4.97 11.82
CA ALA A 91 18.05 -6.23 11.90
C ALA A 91 18.18 -6.81 13.32
N GLY A 92 18.07 -5.98 14.36
CA GLY A 92 18.10 -6.40 15.77
C GLY A 92 16.80 -7.02 16.30
N HIS A 93 15.70 -6.99 15.53
CA HIS A 93 14.40 -7.49 15.98
C HIS A 93 14.20 -8.95 15.54
N ARG A 94 13.69 -9.80 16.44
CA ARG A 94 13.48 -11.25 16.20
C ARG A 94 12.35 -11.57 15.21
N HIS A 95 11.71 -10.56 14.62
CA HIS A 95 10.50 -10.71 13.83
C HIS A 95 10.62 -9.95 12.51
N PHE A 96 10.11 -10.55 11.43
CA PHE A 96 9.93 -9.86 10.16
C PHE A 96 8.83 -8.81 10.34
N GLU A 97 9.16 -7.52 10.21
CA GLU A 97 8.14 -6.47 10.22
C GLU A 97 7.40 -6.44 8.88
N SER A 98 6.35 -7.26 8.80
CA SER A 98 5.42 -7.28 7.66
C SER A 98 4.82 -5.89 7.39
N GLY A 99 4.61 -5.09 8.42
CA GLY A 99 4.05 -3.74 8.33
C GLY A 99 4.92 -2.79 7.50
N SER A 100 6.21 -2.69 7.83
CA SER A 100 7.12 -1.78 7.11
C SER A 100 7.32 -2.19 5.66
N THR A 101 7.49 -3.50 5.42
CA THR A 101 7.54 -4.07 4.08
C THR A 101 6.27 -3.77 3.27
N THR A 102 5.10 -3.90 3.90
CA THR A 102 3.81 -3.63 3.22
C THR A 102 3.67 -2.15 2.86
N ILE A 103 4.01 -1.24 3.78
CA ILE A 103 3.99 0.21 3.50
C ILE A 103 4.99 0.56 2.39
N GLY A 104 6.20 -0.02 2.44
CA GLY A 104 7.22 0.17 1.42
C GLY A 104 6.76 -0.29 0.04
N LEU A 105 6.24 -1.52 -0.08
CA LEU A 105 5.72 -2.05 -1.34
C LEU A 105 4.52 -1.27 -1.86
N TYR A 106 3.58 -0.89 -0.99
CA TYR A 106 2.43 -0.09 -1.38
C TYR A 106 2.85 1.29 -1.89
N GLY A 107 3.77 1.95 -1.18
CA GLY A 107 4.34 3.24 -1.59
C GLY A 107 5.08 3.15 -2.94
N LEU A 108 5.84 2.08 -3.16
CA LEU A 108 6.51 1.81 -4.42
C LEU A 108 5.51 1.66 -5.57
N LEU A 109 4.50 0.80 -5.40
CA LEU A 109 3.47 0.57 -6.42
C LEU A 109 2.68 1.85 -6.73
N LYS A 110 2.32 2.63 -5.70
CA LYS A 110 1.65 3.92 -5.90
C LYS A 110 2.53 4.92 -6.62
N THR A 111 3.81 4.95 -6.32
CA THR A 111 4.78 5.81 -7.02
C THR A 111 4.88 5.42 -8.49
N TRP A 112 4.93 4.12 -8.79
CA TRP A 112 4.94 3.62 -10.16
C TRP A 112 3.65 3.94 -10.92
N GLU A 113 2.49 3.66 -10.33
CA GLU A 113 1.18 3.98 -10.89
C GLU A 113 1.07 5.48 -11.19
N LEU A 114 1.50 6.33 -10.26
CA LEU A 114 1.35 7.79 -10.38
C LEU A 114 2.45 8.47 -11.17
N CYS A 115 3.62 7.87 -11.40
CA CYS A 115 4.75 8.56 -12.03
C CYS A 115 5.25 7.86 -13.30
N LEU A 116 5.23 6.53 -13.35
CA LEU A 116 5.82 5.74 -14.43
C LEU A 116 4.80 5.19 -15.41
N ALA A 117 3.67 4.65 -14.94
CA ALA A 117 2.66 4.04 -15.81
C ALA A 117 2.16 5.01 -16.91
N PRO A 118 1.86 6.29 -16.63
CA PRO A 118 1.45 7.24 -17.68
C PRO A 118 2.53 7.53 -18.74
N LEU A 119 3.81 7.32 -18.42
CA LEU A 119 4.92 7.46 -19.38
C LEU A 119 5.02 6.24 -20.28
N LEU A 120 4.89 5.05 -19.71
CA LEU A 120 5.06 3.78 -20.41
C LEU A 120 3.85 3.48 -21.31
N ASP A 121 2.65 3.65 -20.78
CA ASP A 121 1.41 3.32 -21.48
C ASP A 121 0.93 4.46 -22.40
N GLY A 122 1.58 5.63 -22.33
CA GLY A 122 1.08 6.87 -22.93
C GLY A 122 -0.30 7.27 -22.40
N ALA A 123 -0.73 6.68 -21.27
CA ALA A 123 -2.02 6.92 -20.69
C ALA A 123 -2.11 8.37 -20.21
N PRO A 124 -3.24 9.06 -20.45
CA PRO A 124 -3.42 10.40 -19.93
C PRO A 124 -3.33 10.39 -18.40
N LEU A 125 -2.94 11.53 -17.83
CA LEU A 125 -2.97 11.73 -16.39
C LEU A 125 -4.40 11.52 -15.86
N PRO A 126 -4.54 11.01 -14.62
CA PRO A 126 -5.85 10.85 -14.00
C PRO A 126 -6.68 12.12 -14.00
N LYS A 127 -7.92 12.06 -14.45
CA LYS A 127 -8.81 13.23 -14.47
C LYS A 127 -10.00 13.06 -13.57
N TRP A 128 -10.37 14.12 -12.86
CA TRP A 128 -11.66 14.20 -12.19
C TRP A 128 -12.78 14.40 -13.19
N LEU A 129 -13.71 13.47 -13.20
CA LEU A 129 -14.94 13.51 -13.98
C LEU A 129 -16.13 13.72 -13.04
N ARG A 130 -16.99 14.69 -13.37
CA ARG A 130 -18.29 14.83 -12.71
C ARG A 130 -19.31 13.92 -13.36
N SER A 131 -20.05 13.17 -12.55
CA SER A 131 -21.27 12.53 -13.03
C SER A 131 -22.40 13.56 -13.01
N VAL A 132 -22.83 14.02 -14.20
CA VAL A 132 -23.98 14.90 -14.30
C VAL A 132 -25.24 14.05 -14.45
N PRO A 133 -26.19 14.09 -13.50
CA PRO A 133 -27.47 13.41 -13.67
C PRO A 133 -28.18 14.01 -14.89
N ASN A 134 -28.54 13.18 -15.87
CA ASN A 134 -29.28 13.61 -17.05
C ASN A 134 -30.68 14.10 -16.64
N SER A 135 -30.84 15.40 -16.37
CA SER A 135 -32.13 16.02 -16.03
C SER A 135 -33.11 16.13 -17.22
N ARG A 136 -32.83 15.49 -18.37
CA ARG A 136 -33.66 15.55 -19.59
C ARG A 136 -33.72 14.22 -20.34
N ALA A 137 -33.91 13.10 -19.65
CA ALA A 137 -34.49 11.92 -20.29
C ALA A 137 -36.01 12.13 -20.32
N VAL A 138 -36.49 12.82 -21.35
CA VAL A 138 -37.90 12.81 -21.73
C VAL A 138 -38.28 11.35 -21.93
N GLN A 139 -39.22 10.88 -21.11
CA GLN A 139 -39.89 9.58 -21.24
C GLN A 139 -40.65 9.53 -22.56
N ASN A 140 -39.97 9.31 -23.67
CA ASN A 140 -40.61 8.76 -24.85
C ASN A 140 -40.16 7.30 -24.91
N GLY A 141 -41.03 6.44 -24.37
CA GLY A 141 -40.82 5.00 -24.29
C GLY A 141 -40.42 4.44 -25.64
N THR A 142 -39.63 3.36 -25.59
CA THR A 142 -38.99 2.66 -26.72
C THR A 142 -37.60 3.16 -27.11
N SER A 143 -36.63 2.99 -26.21
CA SER A 143 -35.34 2.39 -26.61
C SER A 143 -34.55 2.01 -25.36
N LYS A 144 -33.84 0.87 -25.41
CA LYS A 144 -32.71 0.57 -24.52
C LYS A 144 -31.59 1.56 -24.81
N THR A 145 -31.80 2.85 -24.57
CA THR A 145 -30.73 3.84 -24.63
C THR A 145 -29.96 3.72 -23.33
N GLU A 146 -28.79 3.09 -23.43
CA GLU A 146 -27.77 3.04 -22.39
C GLU A 146 -27.56 4.48 -21.87
N HIS A 147 -28.14 4.79 -20.71
CA HIS A 147 -28.06 6.10 -20.07
C HIS A 147 -26.61 6.34 -19.62
N ARG A 148 -25.75 6.77 -20.54
CA ARG A 148 -24.41 7.22 -20.18
C ARG A 148 -24.53 8.60 -19.52
N PRO A 149 -24.17 8.77 -18.24
CA PRO A 149 -24.12 10.09 -17.62
C PRO A 149 -23.13 10.96 -18.41
N LEU A 150 -23.49 12.20 -18.69
CA LEU A 150 -22.60 13.14 -19.36
C LEU A 150 -21.42 13.42 -18.41
N LYS A 151 -20.22 12.94 -18.79
CA LYS A 151 -18.99 13.13 -18.03
C LYS A 151 -18.46 14.53 -18.32
N LYS A 152 -18.40 15.39 -17.30
CA LYS A 152 -17.79 16.73 -17.41
C LYS A 152 -16.43 16.72 -16.71
N ASP A 153 -15.38 17.01 -17.46
CA ASP A 153 -14.03 17.21 -16.91
C ASP A 153 -14.03 18.37 -15.93
N ILE A 154 -13.51 18.14 -14.72
CA ILE A 154 -13.27 19.20 -13.74
C ILE A 154 -11.78 19.37 -13.56
N ARG A 155 -11.27 20.50 -14.01
CA ARG A 155 -9.87 20.88 -13.75
C ARG A 155 -9.74 21.53 -12.38
N PRO A 156 -8.69 21.21 -11.62
CA PRO A 156 -8.44 21.84 -10.33
C PRO A 156 -7.85 23.24 -10.54
N GLU A 157 -8.62 24.22 -11.00
CA GLU A 157 -8.08 25.55 -11.36
C GLU A 157 -7.55 26.33 -10.13
N HIS A 158 -8.27 26.28 -9.01
CA HIS A 158 -7.91 26.96 -7.77
C HIS A 158 -6.88 26.18 -6.91
N PRO A 159 -6.10 26.87 -6.04
CA PRO A 159 -5.15 26.20 -5.13
C PRO A 159 -5.82 25.23 -4.16
N LYS A 160 -6.99 25.61 -3.61
CA LYS A 160 -7.76 24.75 -2.69
C LYS A 160 -8.29 23.50 -3.38
N THR A 161 -8.74 23.61 -4.63
CA THR A 161 -9.20 22.45 -5.41
C THR A 161 -8.04 21.59 -5.89
N ALA A 162 -6.88 22.18 -6.14
CA ALA A 162 -5.63 21.47 -6.40
C ALA A 162 -5.16 20.63 -5.21
N LEU A 163 -5.21 21.17 -3.98
CA LEU A 163 -4.89 20.42 -2.78
C LEU A 163 -5.90 19.28 -2.56
N GLY A 164 -7.19 19.56 -2.70
CA GLY A 164 -8.24 18.54 -2.61
C GLY A 164 -8.07 17.43 -3.65
N TYR A 165 -7.74 17.79 -4.90
CA TYR A 165 -7.43 16.83 -5.96
C TYR A 165 -6.20 16.00 -5.62
N SER A 166 -5.15 16.62 -5.09
CA SER A 166 -3.91 15.92 -4.74
C SER A 166 -4.14 14.91 -3.63
N LEU A 167 -4.86 15.32 -2.57
CA LEU A 167 -5.23 14.43 -1.48
C LEU A 167 -6.08 13.28 -2.00
N ASP A 168 -7.15 13.58 -2.73
CA ASP A 168 -8.02 12.57 -3.31
C ASP A 168 -7.29 11.66 -4.30
N LEU A 169 -6.31 12.15 -5.06
CA LEU A 169 -5.52 11.31 -5.96
C LEU A 169 -4.62 10.31 -5.19
N ILE A 170 -4.08 10.70 -4.04
CA ILE A 170 -3.27 9.82 -3.18
C ILE A 170 -4.16 8.78 -2.50
N THR A 171 -5.32 9.21 -2.05
CA THR A 171 -6.18 8.43 -1.15
C THR A 171 -7.35 7.78 -1.84
N ASN A 172 -7.57 8.03 -3.14
CA ASN A 172 -8.63 7.34 -3.87
C ASN A 172 -8.32 5.86 -3.95
N LEU A 173 -9.40 5.11 -3.96
CA LEU A 173 -9.34 3.68 -4.12
C LEU A 173 -10.21 3.27 -5.27
N ARG A 174 -9.60 2.47 -6.15
CA ARG A 174 -10.19 2.03 -7.42
C ARG A 174 -10.61 3.19 -8.33
N GLY A 175 -10.14 4.42 -8.12
CA GLY A 175 -10.55 5.60 -8.89
C GLY A 175 -11.81 6.28 -8.39
N VAL A 176 -12.29 5.97 -7.17
CA VAL A 176 -13.43 6.64 -6.57
C VAL A 176 -12.98 7.88 -5.80
N SER A 177 -13.58 9.04 -6.10
CA SER A 177 -13.27 10.30 -5.43
C SER A 177 -13.96 10.39 -4.05
N TRP A 178 -13.32 11.07 -3.11
CA TRP A 178 -13.94 11.55 -1.87
C TRP A 178 -15.12 12.49 -2.14
N LEU A 179 -15.12 13.17 -3.29
CA LEU A 179 -16.22 14.01 -3.70
C LEU A 179 -17.29 13.13 -4.36
N GLY A 180 -18.43 12.95 -3.68
CA GLY A 180 -19.47 12.03 -4.12
C GLY A 180 -20.12 12.35 -5.48
N ASP A 181 -19.85 13.52 -6.05
CA ASP A 181 -20.27 13.92 -7.39
C ASP A 181 -19.22 13.62 -8.48
N ARG A 182 -18.06 13.06 -8.11
CA ARG A 182 -16.91 12.88 -8.99
C ARG A 182 -16.31 11.47 -8.90
N HIS A 183 -15.57 11.10 -9.93
CA HIS A 183 -14.73 9.91 -9.97
C HIS A 183 -13.54 10.18 -10.88
N PHE A 184 -12.53 9.32 -10.82
CA PHE A 184 -11.42 9.35 -11.76
C PHE A 184 -11.80 8.65 -13.07
N ASP A 185 -11.24 9.12 -14.17
CA ASP A 185 -11.49 8.62 -15.53
C ASP A 185 -11.10 7.14 -15.73
N PHE A 186 -10.14 6.64 -14.96
CA PHE A 186 -9.74 5.23 -14.96
C PHE A 186 -10.70 4.31 -14.18
N LEU A 187 -11.74 4.82 -13.52
CA LEU A 187 -12.75 4.01 -12.85
C LEU A 187 -13.62 3.28 -13.89
N PRO A 188 -13.71 1.93 -13.86
CA PRO A 188 -14.54 1.18 -14.79
C PRO A 188 -16.02 1.57 -14.66
N ASN A 189 -16.74 1.68 -15.80
CA ASN A 189 -18.14 2.08 -15.80
C ASN A 189 -19.06 1.11 -15.02
N SER A 190 -18.68 -0.17 -14.89
CA SER A 190 -19.39 -1.16 -14.08
C SER A 190 -19.43 -0.77 -12.60
N VAL A 191 -18.30 -0.28 -12.07
CA VAL A 191 -18.18 0.16 -10.67
C VAL A 191 -18.96 1.46 -10.45
N VAL A 192 -18.98 2.36 -11.45
CA VAL A 192 -19.80 3.59 -11.41
C VAL A 192 -21.30 3.27 -11.29
N ALA A 193 -21.77 2.23 -11.99
CA ALA A 193 -23.17 1.83 -11.97
C ALA A 193 -23.59 1.19 -10.64
N GLU A 194 -22.70 0.40 -10.01
CA GLU A 194 -22.94 -0.27 -8.74
C GLU A 194 -23.05 0.72 -7.56
N GLN A 195 -22.39 1.88 -7.66
CA GLN A 195 -22.46 2.96 -6.66
C GLN A 195 -23.83 3.67 -6.58
N ALA A 196 -24.88 3.20 -7.28
CA ALA A 196 -26.18 3.85 -7.28
C ALA A 196 -26.86 3.81 -5.89
N SER A 197 -26.74 2.70 -5.14
CA SER A 197 -27.32 2.57 -3.80
C SER A 197 -26.39 3.16 -2.73
N THR A 198 -26.91 4.10 -1.93
CA THR A 198 -26.14 4.70 -0.82
C THR A 198 -26.64 4.11 0.49
N PRO A 199 -25.81 3.40 1.26
CA PRO A 199 -26.19 3.08 2.63
C PRO A 199 -26.32 4.36 3.44
N ALA A 200 -27.24 4.38 4.40
CA ALA A 200 -27.32 5.47 5.36
C ALA A 200 -25.98 5.58 6.12
N LYS A 201 -25.46 6.80 6.32
CA LYS A 201 -24.19 7.04 7.02
C LYS A 201 -24.02 6.28 8.34
N PRO A 202 -24.98 6.28 9.28
CA PRO A 202 -24.81 5.53 10.53
C PRO A 202 -24.74 4.01 10.31
N ALA A 203 -25.50 3.49 9.35
CA ALA A 203 -25.43 2.08 8.98
C ALA A 203 -24.06 1.75 8.38
N PHE A 204 -23.57 2.57 7.43
CA PHE A 204 -22.24 2.42 6.85
C PHE A 204 -21.13 2.43 7.91
N ILE A 205 -21.14 3.40 8.82
CA ILE A 205 -20.11 3.51 9.87
C ILE A 205 -20.15 2.28 10.78
N ARG A 206 -21.34 1.86 11.22
CA ARG A 206 -21.50 0.66 12.06
C ARG A 206 -20.97 -0.58 11.34
N ASP A 207 -21.38 -0.78 10.09
CA ASP A 207 -21.00 -1.97 9.32
C ASP A 207 -19.47 -1.98 9.07
N ARG A 208 -18.87 -0.82 8.81
CA ARG A 208 -17.40 -0.66 8.70
C ARG A 208 -16.67 -0.89 10.01
N LEU A 209 -17.19 -0.44 11.14
CA LEU A 209 -16.59 -0.70 12.45
C LEU A 209 -16.64 -2.20 12.81
N VAL A 210 -17.76 -2.88 12.55
CA VAL A 210 -17.87 -4.33 12.74
C VAL A 210 -16.86 -5.06 11.84
N HIS A 211 -16.78 -4.67 10.57
CA HIS A 211 -15.79 -5.22 9.64
C HIS A 211 -14.36 -4.99 10.12
N PHE A 212 -14.04 -3.78 10.58
CA PHE A 212 -12.73 -3.44 11.15
C PHE A 212 -12.36 -4.36 12.31
N LEU A 213 -13.27 -4.56 13.26
CA LEU A 213 -13.02 -5.45 14.40
C LEU A 213 -12.75 -6.89 13.96
N LEU A 214 -13.49 -7.37 12.98
CA LEU A 214 -13.29 -8.71 12.42
C LEU A 214 -11.95 -8.83 11.68
N VAL A 215 -11.60 -7.83 10.86
CA VAL A 215 -10.31 -7.78 10.17
C VAL A 215 -9.15 -7.77 11.18
N CYS A 216 -9.25 -6.98 12.25
CA CYS A 216 -8.26 -6.97 13.34
C CYS A 216 -8.14 -8.33 14.03
N ALA A 217 -9.26 -9.01 14.30
CA ALA A 217 -9.24 -10.35 14.88
C ALA A 217 -8.59 -11.38 13.94
N CYS A 218 -8.94 -11.37 12.64
CA CYS A 218 -8.30 -12.22 11.65
C CYS A 218 -6.80 -11.92 11.51
N TYR A 219 -6.42 -10.63 11.53
CA TYR A 219 -5.04 -10.19 11.46
C TYR A 219 -4.24 -10.72 12.65
N ASP A 220 -4.77 -10.62 13.87
CA ASP A 220 -4.13 -11.13 15.08
C ASP A 220 -3.92 -12.65 15.03
N VAL A 221 -4.90 -13.40 14.51
CA VAL A 221 -4.76 -14.86 14.29
C VAL A 221 -3.65 -15.15 13.27
N CYS A 222 -3.65 -14.49 12.12
CA CYS A 222 -2.63 -14.69 11.08
C CYS A 222 -1.23 -14.30 11.57
N ASP A 223 -1.12 -13.18 12.29
CA ASP A 223 0.13 -12.69 12.88
C ASP A 223 0.63 -13.65 13.97
N THR A 224 -0.26 -14.15 14.83
CA THR A 224 0.05 -15.17 15.84
C THR A 224 0.55 -16.46 15.19
N ILE A 225 -0.10 -16.95 14.13
CA ILE A 225 0.38 -18.13 13.40
C ILE A 225 1.77 -17.86 12.82
N THR A 226 1.98 -16.71 12.17
CA THR A 226 3.28 -16.32 11.58
C THR A 226 4.38 -16.28 12.64
N LYS A 227 4.09 -15.68 13.81
CA LYS A 227 5.05 -15.53 14.91
C LYS A 227 5.28 -16.82 15.70
N SER A 228 4.29 -17.72 15.75
CA SER A 228 4.42 -19.02 16.42
C SER A 228 5.38 -19.97 15.70
N GLN A 229 5.64 -19.74 14.41
CA GLN A 229 6.55 -20.56 13.65
C GLN A 229 7.99 -20.35 14.13
N ARG A 230 8.62 -21.46 14.52
CA ARG A 230 10.01 -21.44 14.97
C ARG A 230 10.92 -21.14 13.78
N TRP A 231 11.56 -19.99 13.82
CA TRP A 231 12.60 -19.65 12.87
C TRP A 231 13.76 -20.63 13.05
N LEU A 232 14.15 -21.31 11.97
CA LEU A 232 15.38 -22.09 11.93
C LEU A 232 16.53 -21.12 12.18
N LYS A 233 17.00 -21.08 13.42
CA LYS A 233 18.23 -20.38 13.75
C LYS A 233 19.35 -21.07 12.97
N VAL A 234 20.14 -20.27 12.27
CA VAL A 234 21.33 -20.72 11.56
C VAL A 234 22.22 -21.59 12.46
N GLU A 235 22.30 -21.24 13.76
CA GLU A 235 22.98 -22.01 14.81
C GLU A 235 22.53 -23.47 14.88
N ASN A 236 21.23 -23.74 14.79
CA ASN A 236 20.68 -25.10 14.85
C ASN A 236 20.96 -25.89 13.57
N LEU A 237 21.12 -25.19 12.44
CA LEU A 237 21.46 -25.78 11.14
C LEU A 237 22.94 -26.19 11.11
N VAL A 238 23.82 -25.36 11.68
CA VAL A 238 25.25 -25.64 11.83
C VAL A 238 25.48 -26.82 12.79
N GLN A 239 24.74 -26.90 13.90
CA GLN A 239 24.84 -28.03 14.85
C GLN A 239 24.27 -29.35 14.32
N SER A 240 23.47 -29.33 13.26
CA SER A 240 22.88 -30.54 12.67
C SER A 240 23.73 -31.18 11.57
N LEU A 241 24.84 -30.54 11.18
CA LEU A 241 25.78 -31.07 10.21
C LEU A 241 26.75 -32.04 10.91
N PRO A 242 27.01 -33.23 10.35
CA PRO A 242 27.96 -34.17 10.93
C PRO A 242 29.37 -33.57 10.95
N ASP A 243 30.02 -33.64 12.12
CA ASP A 243 31.30 -33.00 12.48
C ASP A 243 32.47 -33.22 11.49
N ASP A 244 32.38 -34.24 10.63
CA ASP A 244 33.49 -34.68 9.78
C ASP A 244 33.52 -34.10 8.36
N SER A 245 32.65 -33.15 7.99
CA SER A 245 32.51 -32.74 6.57
C SER A 245 32.84 -31.28 6.22
N PHE A 246 33.36 -30.46 7.15
CA PHE A 246 33.76 -29.09 6.80
C PHE A 246 35.14 -28.70 7.34
N THR A 247 36.16 -28.88 6.51
CA THR A 247 37.39 -28.07 6.58
C THR A 247 37.01 -26.60 6.43
N MET A 248 37.06 -25.85 7.54
CA MET A 248 36.94 -24.39 7.62
C MET A 248 37.93 -23.73 6.66
N SER A 249 37.52 -23.45 5.43
CA SER A 249 38.28 -22.60 4.52
C SER A 249 37.42 -21.71 3.63
N SER A 250 36.10 -21.68 3.84
CA SER A 250 35.26 -20.66 3.24
C SER A 250 34.47 -19.92 4.31
N PRO A 251 34.78 -18.64 4.59
CA PRO A 251 33.94 -17.75 5.39
C PRO A 251 32.73 -17.28 4.57
N HIS A 252 32.21 -18.10 3.65
CA HIS A 252 30.92 -17.86 3.01
C HIS A 252 29.81 -18.28 3.96
N SER A 253 29.69 -17.43 4.98
CA SER A 253 28.48 -17.00 5.65
C SER A 253 27.24 -17.83 5.32
N PRO A 254 26.59 -18.46 6.32
CA PRO A 254 25.19 -18.90 6.22
C PRO A 254 24.23 -17.68 6.17
N ALA A 255 24.55 -16.67 5.34
CA ALA A 255 23.95 -15.34 5.33
C ALA A 255 22.58 -15.28 4.65
N PHE A 256 22.11 -16.34 4.02
CA PHE A 256 20.84 -16.27 3.29
C PHE A 256 20.05 -17.58 3.38
N ALA A 257 19.83 -18.06 4.61
CA ALA A 257 18.65 -18.88 4.84
C ALA A 257 17.41 -17.99 4.66
N HIS A 258 16.99 -17.80 3.41
CA HIS A 258 15.84 -16.98 3.09
C HIS A 258 14.59 -17.63 3.70
N GLN A 259 13.93 -16.87 4.57
CA GLN A 259 12.90 -17.33 5.52
C GLN A 259 11.80 -18.20 4.92
N VAL A 260 11.49 -17.98 3.64
CA VAL A 260 10.50 -18.74 2.89
C VAL A 260 11.12 -19.96 2.23
N THR A 261 12.28 -19.82 1.59
CA THR A 261 12.83 -20.85 0.69
C THR A 261 13.59 -21.94 1.43
N THR A 262 13.95 -21.72 2.70
CA THR A 262 14.59 -22.74 3.55
C THR A 262 13.61 -23.66 4.26
N ARG A 263 12.30 -23.44 4.12
CA ARG A 263 11.28 -24.28 4.74
C ARG A 263 10.91 -25.47 3.83
N PRO A 264 10.38 -26.57 4.36
CA PRO A 264 9.77 -27.61 3.55
C PRO A 264 8.71 -27.01 2.62
N PHE A 265 8.63 -27.50 1.38
CA PHE A 265 7.77 -26.93 0.33
C PHE A 265 6.31 -26.71 0.76
N TYR A 266 5.74 -27.64 1.54
CA TYR A 266 4.37 -27.53 2.05
C TYR A 266 4.17 -26.35 3.02
N GLU A 267 5.19 -25.99 3.80
CA GLU A 267 5.15 -24.83 4.70
C GLU A 267 5.34 -23.51 3.96
N GLN A 268 6.08 -23.52 2.84
CA GLN A 268 6.30 -22.33 2.02
C GLN A 268 4.98 -21.78 1.49
N ALA A 269 4.11 -22.66 0.97
CA ALA A 269 2.80 -22.27 0.46
C ALA A 269 1.91 -21.66 1.55
N ILE A 270 1.88 -22.27 2.73
CA ILE A 270 1.11 -21.76 3.89
C ILE A 270 1.66 -20.40 4.33
N PHE A 271 2.98 -20.26 4.43
CA PHE A 271 3.62 -19.00 4.81
C PHE A 271 3.31 -17.88 3.81
N VAL A 272 3.48 -18.13 2.51
CA VAL A 272 3.17 -17.16 1.45
C VAL A 272 1.70 -16.77 1.49
N LEU A 273 0.79 -17.72 1.69
CA LEU A 273 -0.64 -17.45 1.84
C LEU A 273 -0.91 -16.56 3.05
N ILE A 274 -0.32 -16.87 4.21
CA ILE A 274 -0.51 -16.07 5.42
C ILE A 274 0.06 -14.66 5.25
N VAL A 275 1.22 -14.50 4.62
CA VAL A 275 1.79 -13.17 4.32
C VAL A 275 0.85 -12.40 3.39
N ALA A 276 0.34 -13.03 2.33
CA ALA A 276 -0.61 -12.39 1.41
C ALA A 276 -1.90 -11.97 2.13
N VAL A 277 -2.47 -12.84 2.97
CA VAL A 277 -3.66 -12.53 3.77
C VAL A 277 -3.38 -11.40 4.77
N THR A 278 -2.25 -11.46 5.48
CA THR A 278 -1.85 -10.41 6.44
C THR A 278 -1.66 -9.06 5.74
N THR A 279 -1.03 -9.03 4.56
CA THR A 279 -0.92 -7.83 3.73
C THR A 279 -2.30 -7.33 3.33
N GLN A 280 -3.19 -8.21 2.85
CA GLN A 280 -4.56 -7.86 2.48
C GLN A 280 -5.33 -7.23 3.65
N LEU A 281 -5.30 -7.88 4.81
CA LEU A 281 -5.96 -7.42 6.04
C LEU A 281 -5.38 -6.08 6.51
N SER A 282 -4.06 -5.88 6.44
CA SER A 282 -3.43 -4.61 6.83
C SER A 282 -3.92 -3.42 5.98
N LEU A 283 -4.09 -3.63 4.67
CA LEU A 283 -4.64 -2.62 3.76
C LEU A 283 -6.10 -2.33 4.09
N GLU A 284 -6.90 -3.38 4.35
CA GLU A 284 -8.32 -3.23 4.72
C GLU A 284 -8.48 -2.52 6.07
N THR A 285 -7.60 -2.76 7.05
CA THR A 285 -7.59 -2.06 8.35
C THR A 285 -7.38 -0.57 8.17
N PHE A 286 -6.32 -0.17 7.46
CA PHE A 286 -6.02 1.24 7.20
C PHE A 286 -7.17 1.91 6.45
N TYR A 287 -7.66 1.25 5.41
CA TYR A 287 -8.72 1.77 4.57
C TYR A 287 -10.06 1.91 5.30
N THR A 288 -10.44 0.90 6.09
CA THR A 288 -11.69 0.92 6.84
C THR A 288 -11.67 2.03 7.88
N LEU A 289 -10.53 2.24 8.55
CA LEU A 289 -10.36 3.35 9.48
C LEU A 289 -10.46 4.70 8.76
N LEU A 290 -9.78 4.87 7.62
CA LEU A 290 -9.86 6.07 6.79
C LEU A 290 -11.31 6.35 6.35
N ALA A 291 -12.03 5.33 5.89
CA ALA A 291 -13.42 5.44 5.48
C ALA A 291 -14.33 5.90 6.62
N VAL A 292 -14.16 5.33 7.82
CA VAL A 292 -14.91 5.74 9.02
C VAL A 292 -14.62 7.19 9.38
N ILE A 293 -13.35 7.61 9.36
CA ILE A 293 -12.96 9.00 9.64
C ILE A 293 -13.53 9.95 8.58
N CYS A 294 -13.38 9.63 7.30
CA CYS A 294 -13.85 10.47 6.20
C CYS A 294 -15.38 10.61 6.20
N VAL A 295 -16.11 9.52 6.36
CA VAL A 295 -17.59 9.56 6.36
C VAL A 295 -18.14 10.13 7.67
N GLY A 296 -17.54 9.78 8.81
CA GLY A 296 -18.00 10.18 10.13
C GLY A 296 -17.60 11.60 10.53
N VAL A 297 -16.33 11.97 10.34
CA VAL A 297 -15.78 13.27 10.77
C VAL A 297 -15.87 14.30 9.64
N PHE A 298 -15.42 13.93 8.43
CA PHE A 298 -15.38 14.86 7.29
C PHE A 298 -16.67 14.86 6.45
N ASN A 299 -17.70 14.13 6.90
CA ASN A 299 -19.02 14.10 6.29
C ASN A 299 -19.03 13.65 4.80
N VAL A 300 -17.99 12.92 4.38
CA VAL A 300 -17.83 12.40 3.01
C VAL A 300 -18.96 11.39 2.68
N SER A 301 -19.29 11.27 1.39
CA SER A 301 -20.28 10.30 0.92
C SER A 301 -19.79 8.86 1.14
N PRO A 302 -20.60 7.95 1.71
CA PRO A 302 -20.26 6.52 1.80
C PRO A 302 -19.88 5.88 0.46
N LYS A 303 -20.41 6.40 -0.65
CA LYS A 303 -20.09 5.93 -2.01
C LYS A 303 -18.62 6.06 -2.36
N ALA A 304 -17.93 7.01 -1.74
CA ALA A 304 -16.51 7.25 -1.95
C ALA A 304 -15.63 6.09 -1.46
N PHE A 305 -16.20 5.24 -0.59
CA PHE A 305 -15.47 4.19 0.10
C PHE A 305 -16.11 2.81 -0.13
N PRO A 306 -16.06 2.24 -1.36
CA PRO A 306 -16.48 0.85 -1.61
C PRO A 306 -15.57 -0.15 -0.87
N HIS A 307 -15.95 -1.41 -0.67
CA HIS A 307 -15.01 -2.37 -0.06
C HIS A 307 -13.79 -2.60 -0.98
N PHE A 308 -12.60 -2.71 -0.38
CA PHE A 308 -11.36 -2.85 -1.17
C PHE A 308 -11.29 -4.23 -1.81
N PHE A 309 -11.79 -5.26 -1.13
CA PHE A 309 -12.05 -6.58 -1.68
C PHE A 309 -13.55 -6.89 -1.64
N SER A 310 -14.03 -7.78 -2.50
CA SER A 310 -15.39 -8.31 -2.42
C SER A 310 -15.60 -8.78 -0.99
N SER A 311 -16.50 -8.15 -0.23
CA SER A 311 -16.63 -8.44 1.19
C SER A 311 -17.02 -9.91 1.32
N PRO A 312 -16.15 -10.81 1.82
CA PRO A 312 -16.48 -12.22 1.92
C PRO A 312 -17.63 -12.45 2.91
N LEU A 313 -17.94 -11.43 3.71
CA LEU A 313 -18.97 -11.39 4.73
C LEU A 313 -20.09 -10.41 4.40
N SER A 314 -20.10 -9.78 3.21
CA SER A 314 -21.34 -9.16 2.76
C SER A 314 -22.29 -10.29 2.47
N PHE A 315 -23.10 -10.62 3.47
CA PHE A 315 -24.39 -11.22 3.23
C PHE A 315 -25.10 -10.22 2.32
N HIS A 316 -24.98 -10.43 1.01
CA HIS A 316 -25.92 -9.89 0.06
C HIS A 316 -27.25 -10.47 0.52
N THR A 317 -27.96 -9.73 1.36
CA THR A 317 -29.41 -9.79 1.36
C THR A 317 -29.79 -9.24 0.00
N ASP A 318 -29.72 -10.12 -1.00
CA ASP A 318 -30.43 -9.95 -2.25
C ASP A 318 -31.89 -9.90 -1.85
N SER A 319 -32.35 -8.73 -1.44
CA SER A 319 -33.76 -8.41 -1.52
C SER A 319 -34.05 -8.32 -3.00
N VAL A 320 -34.29 -9.48 -3.60
CA VAL A 320 -35.05 -9.63 -4.83
C VAL A 320 -36.28 -8.75 -4.67
N ARG A 321 -36.30 -7.65 -5.41
CA ARG A 321 -37.48 -6.83 -5.67
C ARG A 321 -37.54 -6.60 -7.17
#